data_AF-A0A2P4PA37-F1
#
_entry.id   AF-A0A2P4PA37-F1
#
_cell.length_a   1.000
_cell.length_b   1.000
_cell.length_c   1.000
_cell.angle_alpha   90.00
_cell.angle_beta   90.00
_cell.angle_gamma   90.00
#
_symmetry.space_group_name_H-M   'P 1'
#
loop_
_entity.id
_entity.type
_entity.pdbx_description
1 polymer ?
#
loop_
_entity_poly.entity_id
_entity_poly.type
_entity_poly.pdbx_seq_one_letter_code
_entity_poly.pdbx_strand_id
1 'polypeptide(L)'
;MSELTEIIITVSLLVGGFLLIFSTYIFGVCKNKSHNNFIMFNTLLMIYDWIFYIILNIWIWIYFTNSYLYESESMGFAILICTNLTILCSMVFFNSIITFIILRREINNNEQFRAWFQEHKVFCIFIAFCSLGNLNILHGLNCKFNYMDIFDAKLSFTVEKKIIHAGVISLFADIARLISLIYVNSAIYFYAIPMTCLFLTSLVLTFGLFHRFYESMIRGYEKPTVQELSVNKKQFSEA
;
A
#
# COMPACT_ATOMS: atom_id res chain seq x y z
N MET A 1 -27.77 -13.40 -9.19
CA MET A 1 -26.91 -14.48 -8.64
C MET A 1 -27.53 -14.91 -7.32
N SER A 2 -27.39 -16.17 -6.86
CA SER A 2 -27.94 -16.55 -5.54
C SER A 2 -27.05 -16.00 -4.42
N GLU A 3 -27.63 -15.61 -3.28
CA GLU A 3 -26.87 -15.11 -2.11
C GLU A 3 -25.76 -16.08 -1.67
N LEU A 4 -26.03 -17.40 -1.75
CA LEU A 4 -25.05 -18.44 -1.45
C LEU A 4 -23.83 -18.39 -2.39
N THR A 5 -24.05 -18.12 -3.67
CA THR A 5 -22.96 -18.00 -4.66
C THR A 5 -22.07 -16.79 -4.34
N GLU A 6 -22.66 -15.66 -3.94
CA GLU A 6 -21.90 -14.48 -3.54
C GLU A 6 -21.07 -14.72 -2.29
N ILE A 7 -21.63 -15.38 -1.27
CA ILE A 7 -20.91 -15.75 -0.05
C ILE A 7 -19.73 -16.66 -0.39
N ILE A 8 -19.94 -17.70 -1.21
CA ILE A 8 -18.87 -18.63 -1.60
C ILE A 8 -17.75 -17.91 -2.34
N ILE A 9 -18.06 -17.02 -3.29
CA ILE A 9 -17.07 -16.23 -4.02
C ILE A 9 -16.29 -15.32 -3.07
N THR A 10 -16.98 -14.62 -2.17
CA THR A 10 -16.37 -13.73 -1.17
C THR A 10 -15.38 -14.50 -0.30
N VAL A 11 -15.82 -15.63 0.27
CA VAL A 11 -14.99 -16.48 1.13
C VAL A 11 -13.81 -17.05 0.34
N SER A 12 -14.02 -17.50 -0.90
CA SER A 12 -12.96 -18.07 -1.72
C SER A 12 -11.88 -17.04 -2.08
N LEU A 13 -12.28 -15.83 -2.45
CA LEU A 13 -11.34 -14.74 -2.75
C LEU A 13 -10.57 -14.31 -1.50
N LEU A 14 -11.27 -14.12 -0.39
CA LEU A 14 -10.66 -13.71 0.88
C LEU A 14 -9.71 -14.77 1.42
N VAL A 15 -10.17 -16.01 1.58
CA VAL A 15 -9.39 -17.10 2.14
C VAL A 15 -8.25 -17.47 1.19
N GLY A 16 -8.53 -17.59 -0.12
CA GLY A 16 -7.50 -17.92 -1.10
C GLY A 16 -6.40 -16.86 -1.20
N GLY A 17 -6.78 -15.58 -1.32
CA GLY A 17 -5.83 -14.47 -1.38
C GLY A 17 -5.02 -14.32 -0.10
N PHE A 18 -5.68 -14.38 1.05
CA PHE A 18 -5.00 -14.31 2.35
C PHE A 18 -4.05 -15.49 2.57
N LEU A 19 -4.46 -16.72 2.24
CA LEU A 19 -3.59 -17.90 2.35
C LEU A 19 -2.35 -17.78 1.46
N LEU A 20 -2.48 -17.23 0.25
CA LEU A 20 -1.32 -16.98 -0.62
C LEU A 20 -0.34 -15.98 0.02
N ILE A 21 -0.84 -14.85 0.51
CA ILE A 21 0.00 -13.83 1.17
C ILE A 21 0.61 -14.36 2.47
N PHE A 22 -0.13 -15.17 3.22
CA PHE A 22 0.37 -15.80 4.43
C PHE A 22 1.40 -16.89 4.12
N SER A 23 1.22 -17.64 3.02
CA SER A 23 2.20 -18.65 2.58
C SER A 23 3.52 -18.01 2.15
N THR A 24 3.51 -16.85 1.50
CA THR A 24 4.74 -16.12 1.15
C THR A 24 5.46 -15.61 2.39
N TYR A 25 4.72 -15.18 3.41
CA TYR A 25 5.30 -14.84 4.71
C TYR A 25 5.94 -16.05 5.40
N ILE A 26 5.22 -17.17 5.53
CA ILE A 26 5.75 -18.41 6.12
C ILE A 26 6.99 -18.86 5.36
N PHE A 27 6.95 -18.86 4.03
CA PHE A 27 8.08 -19.23 3.20
C PHE A 27 9.30 -18.35 3.47
N GLY A 28 9.11 -17.03 3.54
CA GLY A 28 10.17 -16.08 3.90
C GLY A 28 10.77 -16.35 5.29
N VAL A 29 9.93 -16.54 6.30
CA VAL A 29 10.36 -16.82 7.68
C VAL A 29 11.10 -18.16 7.80
N CYS A 30 10.59 -19.21 7.13
CA CYS A 30 11.20 -20.53 7.14
C CYS A 30 12.58 -20.54 6.47
N LYS A 31 12.73 -19.78 5.38
CA LYS A 31 14.00 -19.74 4.64
C LYS A 31 15.02 -18.82 5.29
N ASN A 32 14.59 -17.72 5.91
CA ASN A 32 15.54 -16.79 6.52
C ASN A 32 14.95 -15.97 7.67
N LYS A 33 15.31 -16.33 8.92
CA LYS A 33 14.78 -15.71 10.14
C LYS A 33 15.31 -14.29 10.41
N SER A 34 16.41 -13.89 9.78
CA SER A 34 17.12 -12.62 10.06
C SER A 34 16.63 -11.42 9.24
N HIS A 35 15.79 -11.63 8.22
CA HIS A 35 15.37 -10.59 7.30
C HIS A 35 13.95 -10.09 7.58
N ASN A 36 13.65 -8.87 7.11
CA ASN A 36 12.38 -8.18 7.32
C ASN A 36 11.24 -8.77 6.46
N ASN A 37 10.96 -10.07 6.58
CA ASN A 37 9.91 -10.78 5.85
C ASN A 37 8.51 -10.21 6.13
N PHE A 38 8.34 -9.54 7.27
CA PHE A 38 7.11 -8.83 7.60
C PHE A 38 6.84 -7.64 6.66
N ILE A 39 7.89 -6.96 6.18
CA ILE A 39 7.75 -5.88 5.19
C ILE A 39 7.13 -6.45 3.91
N MET A 40 7.64 -7.59 3.42
CA MET A 40 7.10 -8.23 2.21
C MET A 40 5.63 -8.63 2.38
N PHE A 41 5.28 -9.25 3.51
CA PHE A 41 3.89 -9.58 3.83
C PHE A 41 2.99 -8.35 3.79
N ASN A 42 3.41 -7.27 4.45
CA ASN A 42 2.66 -6.03 4.51
C ASN A 42 2.54 -5.38 3.12
N THR A 43 3.61 -5.37 2.32
CA THR A 43 3.62 -4.88 0.95
C THR A 43 2.62 -5.66 0.08
N LEU A 44 2.63 -6.99 0.13
CA LEU A 44 1.69 -7.82 -0.65
C LEU A 44 0.25 -7.60 -0.23
N LEU A 45 -0.02 -7.48 1.07
CA LEU A 45 -1.34 -7.18 1.60
C LEU A 45 -1.85 -5.82 1.10
N MET A 46 -0.99 -4.79 1.11
CA MET A 46 -1.33 -3.46 0.58
C MET A 46 -1.56 -3.46 -0.93
N ILE A 47 -0.77 -4.22 -1.71
CA ILE A 47 -0.99 -4.37 -3.15
C ILE A 47 -2.35 -5.03 -3.41
N TYR A 48 -2.67 -6.08 -2.66
CA TYR A 48 -3.92 -6.82 -2.82
C TYR A 48 -5.15 -5.95 -2.48
N ASP A 49 -5.09 -5.23 -1.37
CA ASP A 49 -6.09 -4.24 -0.98
C ASP A 49 -6.26 -3.13 -2.05
N TRP A 50 -5.16 -2.62 -2.61
CA TRP A 50 -5.21 -1.62 -3.68
C TRP A 50 -5.92 -2.13 -4.95
N ILE A 51 -5.61 -3.35 -5.39
CA ILE A 51 -6.26 -3.97 -6.56
C ILE A 51 -7.77 -4.10 -6.32
N PHE A 52 -8.19 -4.60 -5.16
CA PHE A 52 -9.60 -4.74 -4.83
C PHE A 52 -10.30 -3.39 -4.72
N TYR A 53 -9.63 -2.36 -4.22
CA TYR A 53 -10.19 -1.01 -4.17
C TYR A 53 -10.43 -0.43 -5.57
N ILE A 54 -9.56 -0.69 -6.54
CA ILE A 54 -9.80 -0.34 -7.95
C ILE A 54 -11.04 -1.10 -8.47
N ILE A 55 -11.11 -2.41 -8.24
CA ILE A 55 -12.24 -3.26 -8.67
C ILE A 55 -13.56 -2.73 -8.09
N LEU A 56 -13.58 -2.35 -6.80
CA LEU A 56 -14.75 -1.76 -6.14
C LEU A 56 -15.20 -0.48 -6.83
N ASN A 57 -14.29 0.45 -7.13
CA ASN A 57 -14.65 1.71 -7.76
C ASN A 57 -15.22 1.50 -9.17
N ILE A 58 -14.66 0.56 -9.95
CA ILE A 58 -15.21 0.16 -11.25
C ILE A 58 -16.59 -0.47 -11.08
N TRP A 59 -16.76 -1.35 -10.09
CA TRP A 59 -18.03 -2.02 -9.80
C TRP A 59 -19.13 -1.02 -9.39
N ILE A 60 -18.82 -0.08 -8.48
CA ILE A 60 -19.74 0.99 -8.06
C ILE A 60 -20.18 1.82 -9.27
N TRP A 61 -19.26 2.16 -10.18
CA TRP A 61 -19.56 2.92 -11.39
C TRP A 61 -20.52 2.17 -12.34
N ILE A 62 -20.27 0.88 -12.57
CA ILE A 62 -21.14 0.02 -13.40
C ILE A 62 -22.52 -0.11 -12.74
N TYR A 63 -22.56 -0.38 -11.44
CA TYR A 63 -23.80 -0.51 -10.67
C TYR A 63 -24.64 0.77 -10.75
N PHE A 64 -24.01 1.94 -10.63
CA PHE A 64 -24.69 3.23 -10.76
C PHE A 64 -25.32 3.44 -12.13
N THR A 65 -24.55 3.18 -13.19
CA THR A 65 -25.01 3.39 -14.57
C THR A 65 -26.23 2.53 -14.89
N ASN A 66 -26.28 1.31 -14.34
CA ASN A 66 -27.44 0.42 -14.49
C ASN A 66 -28.63 0.82 -13.61
N SER A 67 -28.39 1.41 -12.43
CA SER A 67 -29.43 1.77 -11.47
C SER A 67 -30.14 3.09 -11.81
N TYR A 68 -29.49 4.00 -12.55
CA TYR A 68 -30.07 5.29 -12.97
C TYR A 68 -31.32 5.16 -13.87
N LEU A 69 -31.61 3.94 -14.36
CA LEU A 69 -32.85 3.60 -15.07
C LEU A 69 -34.10 3.54 -14.14
N TYR A 70 -33.92 3.52 -12.81
CA TYR A 70 -35.01 3.49 -11.83
C TYR A 70 -34.93 4.72 -10.90
N GLU A 71 -35.85 5.67 -11.07
CA GLU A 71 -35.70 7.09 -10.70
C GLU A 71 -35.72 7.46 -9.20
N SER A 72 -35.97 6.56 -8.25
CA SER A 72 -36.32 6.99 -6.87
C SER A 72 -35.19 7.05 -5.81
N GLU A 73 -33.98 6.55 -6.10
CA GLU A 73 -32.86 6.51 -5.10
C GLU A 73 -31.56 7.21 -5.55
N SER A 74 -31.62 8.02 -6.60
CA SER A 74 -30.43 8.52 -7.35
C SER A 74 -29.51 9.47 -6.58
N MET A 75 -30.06 10.33 -5.70
CA MET A 75 -29.28 11.39 -5.03
C MET A 75 -28.30 10.86 -3.98
N GLY A 76 -28.74 9.94 -3.11
CA GLY A 76 -27.91 9.37 -2.06
C GLY A 76 -26.75 8.55 -2.62
N PHE A 77 -27.03 7.80 -3.69
CA PHE A 77 -26.03 7.00 -4.40
C PHE A 77 -25.03 7.89 -5.16
N ALA A 78 -25.47 8.99 -5.77
CA ALA A 78 -24.57 9.95 -6.41
C ALA A 78 -23.60 10.59 -5.40
N ILE A 79 -24.08 10.97 -4.20
CA ILE A 79 -23.22 11.51 -3.13
C ILE A 79 -22.18 10.47 -2.69
N LEU A 80 -22.57 9.20 -2.57
CA LEU A 80 -21.66 8.10 -2.23
C LEU A 80 -20.52 7.96 -3.25
N ILE A 81 -20.84 8.01 -4.55
CA ILE A 81 -19.85 7.90 -5.63
C ILE A 81 -18.92 9.09 -5.62
N CYS A 82 -19.47 10.31 -5.59
CA CYS A 82 -18.68 11.53 -5.58
C CYS A 82 -17.71 11.55 -4.41
N THR A 83 -18.16 11.10 -3.23
CA THR A 83 -17.31 11.04 -2.03
C THR A 83 -16.20 10.00 -2.18
N ASN A 84 -16.52 8.77 -2.57
CA ASN A 84 -15.53 7.70 -2.77
C ASN A 84 -14.49 8.06 -3.85
N LEU A 85 -14.96 8.60 -4.98
CA LEU A 85 -14.09 9.02 -6.07
C LEU A 85 -13.19 10.17 -5.65
N THR A 86 -13.70 11.13 -4.88
CA THR A 86 -12.88 12.24 -4.36
C THR A 86 -11.79 11.73 -3.43
N ILE A 87 -12.12 10.80 -2.53
CA ILE A 87 -11.13 10.16 -1.65
C ILE A 87 -10.08 9.43 -2.48
N LEU A 88 -10.48 8.59 -3.43
CA LEU A 88 -9.56 7.87 -4.33
C LEU A 88 -8.63 8.83 -5.08
N CYS A 89 -9.18 9.85 -5.74
CA CYS A 89 -8.42 10.83 -6.51
C CYS A 89 -7.43 11.60 -5.63
N SER A 90 -7.85 12.05 -4.44
CA SER A 90 -6.98 12.76 -3.50
C SER A 90 -5.80 11.90 -3.04
N MET A 91 -6.07 10.63 -2.71
CA MET A 91 -5.07 9.67 -2.24
C MET A 91 -4.06 9.36 -3.35
N VAL A 92 -4.54 9.00 -4.54
CA VAL A 92 -3.69 8.71 -5.71
C VAL A 92 -2.84 9.92 -6.07
N PHE A 93 -3.43 11.11 -6.10
CA PHE A 93 -2.70 12.33 -6.44
C PHE A 93 -1.58 12.61 -5.44
N PHE A 94 -1.88 12.61 -4.14
CA PHE A 94 -0.89 12.87 -3.10
C PHE A 94 0.22 11.81 -3.07
N ASN A 95 -0.15 10.53 -3.12
CA ASN A 95 0.80 9.42 -3.12
C ASN A 95 1.66 9.41 -4.39
N SER A 96 1.11 9.78 -5.55
CA SER A 96 1.87 9.90 -6.80
C SER A 96 2.96 10.96 -6.71
N ILE A 97 2.64 12.15 -6.18
CA ILE A 97 3.59 13.26 -6.03
C ILE A 97 4.75 12.83 -5.12
N ILE A 98 4.43 12.24 -3.98
CA ILE A 98 5.46 11.82 -3.02
C ILE A 98 6.32 10.70 -3.61
N THR A 99 5.70 9.69 -4.21
CA THR A 99 6.43 8.59 -4.88
C THR A 99 7.39 9.14 -5.92
N PHE A 100 6.93 10.06 -6.77
CA PHE A 100 7.77 10.67 -7.80
C PHE A 100 8.93 11.47 -7.19
N ILE A 101 8.68 12.27 -6.15
CA ILE A 101 9.72 13.03 -5.44
C ILE A 101 10.78 12.10 -4.84
N ILE A 102 10.34 10.99 -4.23
CA ILE A 102 11.22 10.00 -3.60
C ILE A 102 12.11 9.32 -4.66
N LEU A 103 11.49 8.74 -5.70
CA LEU A 103 12.22 8.01 -6.73
C LEU A 103 13.16 8.91 -7.53
N ARG A 104 12.72 10.12 -7.89
CA ARG A 104 13.57 11.10 -8.59
C ARG A 104 14.79 11.49 -7.75
N ARG A 105 14.61 11.67 -6.45
CA ARG A 105 15.73 11.97 -5.54
C ARG A 105 16.73 10.81 -5.49
N GLU A 106 16.26 9.57 -5.35
CA GLU A 106 17.13 8.39 -5.30
C GLU A 106 17.90 8.19 -6.61
N ILE A 107 17.23 8.30 -7.77
CA ILE A 107 17.88 8.14 -9.08
C ILE A 107 19.00 9.18 -9.29
N ASN A 108 18.79 10.41 -8.81
CA ASN A 108 19.76 11.49 -9.01
C ASN A 108 20.93 11.41 -8.03
N ASN A 109 20.66 11.11 -6.76
CA ASN A 109 21.63 11.31 -5.67
C ASN A 109 22.25 10.01 -5.14
N ASN A 110 21.74 8.84 -5.55
CA ASN A 110 22.22 7.54 -5.08
C ASN A 110 22.65 6.66 -6.27
N GLU A 111 23.97 6.54 -6.45
CA GLU A 111 24.56 5.71 -7.51
C GLU A 111 24.17 4.24 -7.43
N GLN A 112 24.06 3.71 -6.21
CA GLN A 112 23.74 2.29 -6.01
C GLN A 112 22.29 2.00 -6.37
N PHE A 113 21.36 2.86 -5.95
CA PHE A 113 19.96 2.76 -6.36
C PHE A 113 19.82 2.93 -7.88
N ARG A 114 20.57 3.86 -8.49
CA ARG A 114 20.55 4.09 -9.92
C ARG A 114 21.01 2.87 -10.72
N ALA A 115 22.07 2.18 -10.28
CA ALA A 115 22.54 0.95 -10.91
C ALA A 115 21.46 -0.15 -10.82
N TRP A 116 20.92 -0.38 -9.63
CA TRP A 116 19.82 -1.33 -9.40
C TRP A 116 18.57 -1.01 -10.24
N PHE A 117 18.21 0.27 -10.38
CA PHE A 117 17.06 0.71 -11.17
C PHE A 117 17.21 0.39 -12.66
N GLN A 118 18.42 0.46 -13.22
CA GLN A 118 18.65 0.10 -14.63
C GLN A 118 18.36 -1.38 -14.91
N GLU A 119 18.67 -2.25 -13.96
CA GLU A 119 18.46 -3.70 -14.06
C GLU A 119 16.99 -4.09 -13.81
N HIS A 120 16.29 -3.36 -12.94
CA HIS A 120 14.95 -3.72 -12.46
C HIS A 120 13.87 -2.67 -12.72
N LYS A 121 14.01 -1.86 -13.78
CA LYS A 121 13.10 -0.74 -14.10
C LYS A 121 11.61 -1.10 -14.09
N VAL A 122 11.24 -2.25 -14.67
CA VAL A 122 9.83 -2.68 -14.79
C VAL A 122 9.24 -2.96 -13.40
N PHE A 123 10.02 -3.62 -12.55
CA PHE A 123 9.63 -3.91 -11.18
C PHE A 123 9.50 -2.63 -10.36
N CYS A 124 10.46 -1.69 -10.48
CA CYS A 124 10.37 -0.40 -9.80
C CYS A 124 9.12 0.40 -10.22
N ILE A 125 8.78 0.40 -11.52
CA ILE A 125 7.57 1.08 -12.03
C ILE A 125 6.31 0.40 -11.48
N PHE A 126 6.27 -0.94 -11.43
CA PHE A 126 5.16 -1.68 -10.84
C PHE A 126 4.96 -1.32 -9.36
N ILE A 127 6.04 -1.29 -8.58
CA ILE A 127 5.99 -0.90 -7.17
C ILE A 127 5.57 0.57 -7.01
N ALA A 128 6.03 1.46 -7.89
CA ALA A 128 5.60 2.87 -7.91
C ALA A 128 4.10 3.04 -8.26
N PHE A 129 3.56 2.18 -9.12
CA PHE A 129 2.12 2.14 -9.40
C PHE A 129 1.35 1.63 -8.18
N CYS A 130 1.85 0.59 -7.51
CA CYS A 130 1.23 0.06 -6.31
C CYS A 130 1.27 1.06 -5.16
N SER A 131 2.34 1.87 -5.04
CA SER A 131 2.47 2.87 -4.00
C SER A 131 1.47 4.03 -4.11
N LEU A 132 0.73 4.13 -5.22
CA LEU A 132 -0.41 5.04 -5.34
C LEU A 132 -1.51 4.72 -4.32
N GLY A 133 -1.70 3.44 -3.98
CA GLY A 133 -2.60 3.01 -2.92
C GLY A 133 -2.05 3.31 -1.53
N ASN A 134 -0.79 2.93 -1.27
CA ASN A 134 -0.15 3.16 0.01
C ASN A 134 1.37 3.35 -0.15
N LEU A 135 1.91 4.46 0.37
CA LEU A 135 3.34 4.79 0.24
C LEU A 135 4.27 3.79 0.93
N ASN A 136 3.79 3.05 1.93
CA ASN A 136 4.59 2.04 2.63
C ASN A 136 5.01 0.88 1.72
N ILE A 137 4.34 0.68 0.57
CA ILE A 137 4.73 -0.31 -0.44
C ILE A 137 6.16 -0.07 -0.95
N LEU A 138 6.65 1.19 -0.93
CA LEU A 138 8.02 1.52 -1.34
C LEU A 138 9.09 0.88 -0.44
N HIS A 139 8.79 0.56 0.82
CA HIS A 139 9.70 -0.22 1.67
C HIS A 139 9.92 -1.65 1.15
N GLY A 140 8.98 -2.18 0.36
CA GLY A 140 9.13 -3.47 -0.31
C GLY A 140 10.33 -3.51 -1.26
N LEU A 141 10.80 -2.37 -1.77
CA LEU A 141 12.01 -2.31 -2.61
C LEU A 141 13.28 -2.71 -1.86
N ASN A 142 13.34 -2.49 -0.53
CA ASN A 142 14.51 -2.76 0.32
C ASN A 142 14.19 -3.77 1.43
N CYS A 143 13.34 -4.76 1.15
CA CYS A 143 12.98 -5.77 2.15
C CYS A 143 13.93 -6.99 2.17
N LYS A 144 14.86 -7.08 1.19
CA LYS A 144 15.84 -8.16 1.03
C LYS A 144 15.21 -9.55 1.10
N PHE A 145 14.01 -9.67 0.54
CA PHE A 145 13.25 -10.90 0.60
C PHE A 145 13.98 -12.02 -0.13
N ASN A 146 14.32 -13.07 0.60
CA ASN A 146 14.91 -14.29 0.05
C ASN A 146 16.20 -14.07 -0.78
N TYR A 147 17.00 -13.04 -0.46
CA TYR A 147 18.21 -12.68 -1.23
C TYR A 147 17.97 -12.45 -2.73
N MET A 148 16.74 -12.14 -3.12
CA MET A 148 16.48 -11.79 -4.50
C MET A 148 16.92 -10.34 -4.72
N ASP A 149 17.78 -10.13 -5.71
CA ASP A 149 18.34 -8.82 -6.05
C ASP A 149 17.25 -7.78 -6.35
N ILE A 150 16.09 -8.23 -6.86
CA ILE A 150 14.90 -7.43 -7.14
C ILE A 150 14.32 -6.77 -5.87
N PHE A 151 14.61 -7.26 -4.67
CA PHE A 151 14.15 -6.70 -3.39
C PHE A 151 15.28 -6.11 -2.53
N ASP A 152 16.47 -5.91 -3.12
CA ASP A 152 17.64 -5.29 -2.47
C ASP A 152 17.97 -3.92 -3.06
N ALA A 153 16.95 -3.07 -3.22
CA ALA A 153 17.17 -1.69 -3.61
C ALA A 153 17.83 -0.94 -2.44
N LYS A 154 19.06 -0.48 -2.64
CA LYS A 154 19.82 0.27 -1.62
C LYS A 154 19.30 1.69 -1.46
N LEU A 155 18.15 1.85 -0.79
CA LEU A 155 17.53 3.15 -0.49
C LEU A 155 18.39 3.93 0.52
N SER A 156 18.46 5.26 0.36
CA SER A 156 19.13 6.11 1.35
C SER A 156 18.32 6.20 2.65
N PHE A 157 18.99 6.35 3.79
CA PHE A 157 18.34 6.53 5.10
C PHE A 157 17.36 7.72 5.11
N THR A 158 17.71 8.80 4.41
CA THR A 158 16.84 9.97 4.32
C THR A 158 15.53 9.65 3.61
N VAL A 159 15.56 8.80 2.58
CA VAL A 159 14.36 8.38 1.87
C VAL A 159 13.57 7.37 2.66
N GLU A 160 14.21 6.41 3.31
CA GLU A 160 13.50 5.49 4.22
C GLU A 160 12.73 6.26 5.29
N LYS A 161 13.35 7.26 5.93
CA LYS A 161 12.67 8.12 6.90
C LYS A 161 11.50 8.89 6.27
N LYS A 162 11.64 9.38 5.03
CA LYS A 162 10.54 10.05 4.32
C LYS A 162 9.39 9.11 4.02
N ILE A 163 9.66 7.86 3.62
CA ILE A 163 8.62 6.86 3.37
C ILE A 163 7.84 6.60 4.67
N ILE A 164 8.52 6.44 5.81
CA ILE A 164 7.87 6.25 7.12
C ILE A 164 6.93 7.43 7.46
N HIS A 165 7.41 8.67 7.34
CA HIS A 165 6.59 9.85 7.66
C HIS A 165 5.43 10.01 6.69
N ALA A 166 5.65 9.77 5.40
CA ALA A 166 4.61 9.82 4.40
C ALA A 166 3.58 8.69 4.59
N GLY A 167 4.01 7.53 5.08
CA GLY A 167 3.16 6.42 5.49
C GLY A 167 2.21 6.80 6.64
N VAL A 168 2.66 7.61 7.61
CA VAL A 168 1.79 8.16 8.65
C VAL A 168 0.74 9.09 8.06
N ILE A 169 1.11 9.94 7.09
CA ILE A 169 0.14 10.82 6.42
C ILE A 169 -0.88 10.01 5.61
N SER A 170 -0.43 8.95 4.94
CA SER A 170 -1.32 8.03 4.20
C SER A 170 -2.35 7.34 5.09
N LEU A 171 -2.12 7.23 6.41
CA LEU A 171 -3.09 6.70 7.37
C LEU A 171 -4.41 7.48 7.34
N PHE A 172 -4.35 8.80 7.22
CA PHE A 172 -5.56 9.62 7.22
C PHE A 172 -6.43 9.31 6.00
N ALA A 173 -5.81 9.06 4.85
CA ALA A 173 -6.50 8.61 3.65
C ALA A 173 -7.07 7.19 3.83
N ASP A 174 -6.31 6.28 4.44
CA ASP A 174 -6.78 4.92 4.75
C ASP A 174 -7.98 4.92 5.73
N ILE A 175 -7.99 5.80 6.72
CA ILE A 175 -9.12 5.98 7.66
C ILE A 175 -10.34 6.56 6.94
N ALA A 176 -10.16 7.60 6.13
CA ALA A 176 -11.24 8.19 5.35
C ALA A 176 -11.85 7.14 4.40
N ARG A 177 -11.01 6.32 3.77
CA ARG A 177 -11.43 5.19 2.94
C ARG A 177 -12.18 4.14 3.75
N LEU A 178 -11.73 3.78 4.95
CA LEU A 178 -12.44 2.84 5.82
C LEU A 178 -13.85 3.35 6.18
N ILE A 179 -13.97 4.62 6.58
CA ILE A 179 -15.27 5.24 6.89
C ILE A 179 -16.20 5.18 5.68
N SER A 180 -15.67 5.51 4.50
CA SER A 180 -16.43 5.43 3.25
C SER A 180 -16.87 4.00 2.94
N LEU A 181 -15.99 3.00 3.13
CA LEU A 181 -16.32 1.59 2.92
C LEU A 181 -17.40 1.08 3.88
N ILE A 182 -17.40 1.51 5.16
CA ILE A 182 -18.46 1.18 6.11
C ILE A 182 -19.80 1.70 5.59
N TYR A 183 -19.82 2.93 5.07
CA TYR A 183 -21.03 3.54 4.52
C TYR A 183 -21.48 2.88 3.21
N VAL A 184 -20.56 2.49 2.32
CA VAL A 184 -20.88 1.70 1.11
C VAL A 184 -21.54 0.37 1.49
N ASN A 185 -20.97 -0.34 2.47
CA ASN A 185 -21.49 -1.66 2.89
C ASN A 185 -22.80 -1.57 3.67
N SER A 186 -23.12 -0.43 4.29
CA SER A 186 -24.42 -0.23 4.95
C SER A 186 -25.51 0.24 3.99
N ALA A 187 -25.15 1.01 2.95
CA ALA A 187 -26.09 1.52 1.95
C ALA A 187 -26.41 0.48 0.86
N ILE A 188 -25.41 -0.32 0.48
CA ILE A 188 -25.54 -1.36 -0.52
C ILE A 188 -25.43 -2.70 0.22
N TYR A 189 -26.55 -3.43 0.35
CA TYR A 189 -26.64 -4.74 1.02
C TYR A 189 -25.46 -5.68 0.71
N PHE A 190 -25.22 -6.70 1.53
CA PHE A 190 -24.08 -7.64 1.45
C PHE A 190 -23.70 -8.12 0.04
N TYR A 191 -22.85 -7.36 -0.65
CA TYR A 191 -22.19 -7.76 -1.89
C TYR A 191 -20.75 -8.20 -1.64
N ALA A 192 -20.31 -9.18 -2.41
CA ALA A 192 -18.99 -9.78 -2.27
C ALA A 192 -17.83 -8.78 -2.35
N ILE A 193 -17.88 -7.85 -3.30
CA ILE A 193 -16.79 -6.91 -3.59
C ILE A 193 -16.62 -5.87 -2.45
N PRO A 194 -17.66 -5.09 -2.06
CA PRO A 194 -17.57 -4.16 -0.93
C PRO A 194 -17.11 -4.82 0.39
N MET A 195 -17.58 -6.02 0.69
CA MET A 195 -17.20 -6.74 1.91
C MET A 195 -15.74 -7.19 1.88
N THR A 196 -15.27 -7.66 0.72
CA THR A 196 -13.87 -8.03 0.53
C THR A 196 -12.95 -6.83 0.71
N CYS A 197 -13.29 -5.68 0.13
CA CYS A 197 -12.55 -4.43 0.33
C CYS A 197 -12.53 -3.98 1.79
N LEU A 198 -13.68 -4.01 2.47
CA LEU A 198 -13.77 -3.62 3.88
C LEU A 198 -12.84 -4.47 4.75
N PHE A 199 -12.84 -5.79 4.53
CA PHE A 199 -11.97 -6.72 5.25
C PHE A 199 -10.48 -6.45 4.95
N LEU A 200 -10.10 -6.32 3.69
CA LEU A 200 -8.71 -6.07 3.29
C LEU A 200 -8.19 -4.73 3.82
N THR A 201 -8.98 -3.66 3.73
CA THR A 201 -8.60 -2.34 4.26
C THR A 201 -8.45 -2.39 5.78
N SER A 202 -9.31 -3.15 6.48
CA SER A 202 -9.19 -3.37 7.93
C SER A 202 -7.91 -4.12 8.30
N LEU A 203 -7.54 -5.15 7.52
CA LEU A 203 -6.28 -5.87 7.72
C LEU A 203 -5.07 -4.98 7.44
N VAL A 204 -5.06 -4.21 6.35
CA VAL A 204 -3.98 -3.26 6.02
C VAL A 204 -3.80 -2.23 7.11
N LEU A 205 -4.88 -1.68 7.66
CA LEU A 205 -4.81 -0.76 8.80
C LEU A 205 -4.22 -1.45 10.05
N THR A 206 -4.69 -2.65 10.36
CA THR A 206 -4.23 -3.40 11.55
C THR A 206 -2.76 -3.76 11.46
N PHE A 207 -2.34 -4.43 10.38
CA PHE A 207 -0.94 -4.81 10.17
C PHE A 207 -0.04 -3.61 9.88
N GLY A 208 -0.56 -2.58 9.22
CA GLY A 208 0.15 -1.32 9.00
C GLY A 208 0.44 -0.57 10.30
N LEU A 209 -0.48 -0.59 11.28
CA LEU A 209 -0.21 -0.07 12.62
C LEU A 209 0.90 -0.88 13.31
N PHE A 210 0.81 -2.21 13.29
CA PHE A 210 1.87 -3.07 13.85
C PHE A 210 3.23 -2.83 13.18
N HIS A 211 3.26 -2.66 11.86
CA HIS A 211 4.48 -2.33 11.11
C HIS A 211 5.13 -1.04 11.60
N ARG A 212 4.34 0.00 11.81
CA ARG A 212 4.86 1.30 12.27
C ARG A 212 5.34 1.24 13.71
N PHE A 213 4.66 0.50 14.58
CA PHE A 213 5.16 0.22 15.92
C PHE A 213 6.49 -0.54 15.86
N TYR A 214 6.58 -1.57 15.02
CA TYR A 214 7.81 -2.33 14.80
C TYR A 214 8.95 -1.43 14.33
N GLU A 215 8.75 -0.62 13.28
CA GLU A 215 9.78 0.31 12.79
C GLU A 215 10.15 1.38 13.83
N SER A 216 9.17 1.95 14.54
CA SER A 216 9.45 2.97 15.56
C SER A 216 10.24 2.41 16.75
N MET A 217 9.99 1.16 17.15
CA MET A 217 10.67 0.54 18.29
C MET A 217 12.06 0.01 17.93
N ILE A 218 12.26 -0.51 16.72
CA ILE A 218 13.49 -1.23 16.35
C ILE A 218 14.46 -0.34 15.55
N ARG A 219 13.97 0.42 14.57
CA ARG A 219 14.83 1.29 13.73
C ARG A 219 15.26 2.58 14.44
N GLY A 220 14.62 2.94 15.55
CA GLY A 220 15.10 4.01 16.43
C GLY A 220 16.46 3.72 17.09
N TYR A 221 16.92 2.46 17.07
CA TYR A 221 18.16 2.01 17.73
C TYR A 221 19.33 1.71 16.78
N GLU A 222 19.10 1.61 15.46
CA GLU A 222 20.20 1.52 14.49
C GLU A 222 20.83 2.90 14.33
N LYS A 223 21.89 3.15 15.12
CA LYS A 223 22.73 4.34 14.98
C LYS A 223 23.16 4.46 13.50
N PRO A 224 23.09 5.65 12.90
CA PRO A 224 23.53 5.87 11.52
C PRO A 224 24.95 5.35 11.36
N THR A 225 25.17 4.50 10.36
CA THR A 225 26.50 4.01 9.99
C THR A 225 27.44 5.19 9.82
N VAL A 226 28.67 5.07 10.35
CA VAL A 226 29.69 6.12 10.50
C VAL A 226 29.92 7.00 9.26
N GLN A 227 29.60 6.50 8.05
CA GLN A 227 29.63 7.23 6.79
C GLN A 227 28.60 8.37 6.68
N GLU A 228 27.43 8.26 7.32
CA GLU A 228 26.43 9.34 7.30
C GLU A 228 26.77 10.46 8.29
N LEU A 229 27.48 10.13 9.37
CA LEU A 229 27.94 11.11 10.35
C LEU A 229 29.02 12.05 9.76
N SER A 230 29.84 11.54 8.83
CA SER A 230 30.89 12.34 8.18
C SER A 230 30.34 13.28 7.11
N VAL A 231 29.29 12.88 6.38
CA VAL A 231 28.59 13.75 5.41
C VAL A 231 27.86 14.88 6.12
N ASN A 232 27.19 14.59 7.24
CA ASN A 232 26.47 15.61 8.01
C ASN A 232 27.44 16.62 8.66
N LYS A 233 28.63 16.18 9.12
CA LYS A 233 29.68 17.08 9.61
C LYS A 233 30.24 18.03 8.55
N LYS A 234 30.40 17.57 7.30
CA LYS A 234 30.85 18.43 6.19
C LYS A 234 29.81 19.49 5.84
N GLN A 235 28.53 19.10 5.78
CA GLN A 235 27.44 20.05 5.49
C GLN A 235 27.26 21.12 6.58
N PHE A 236 27.59 20.81 7.84
CA PHE A 236 27.56 21.78 8.94
C PHE A 236 28.83 22.61 9.08
N SER A 237 29.96 22.23 8.47
CA SER A 237 31.18 23.05 8.50
C SER A 237 31.32 23.97 7.29
N GLU A 238 30.43 23.84 6.30
CA GLU A 238 30.37 24.64 5.07
C GLU A 238 29.17 25.63 5.07
N ALA A 239 28.43 25.72 6.18
CA ALA A 239 27.37 26.71 6.44
C ALA A 239 27.82 27.70 7.53
#